data_AF-A0A5C6Q0Z6-F1
#
_entry.id   AF-A0A5C6Q0Z6-F1
#
_cell.length_a   1.000
_cell.length_b   1.000
_cell.length_c   1.000
_cell.angle_alpha   90.00
_cell.angle_beta   90.00
_cell.angle_gamma   90.00
#
_symmetry.space_group_name_H-M   'P 1'
#
loop_
_entity.id
_entity.type
_entity.pdbx_description
1 polymer ?
#
loop_
_entity_poly.entity_id
_entity_poly.type
_entity_poly.pdbx_seq_one_letter_code
_entity_poly.pdbx_strand_id
1 'polypeptide(L)'
;MLGNLTGWHLIIILAIILLLFGAPKLPALAKSIAQSMRIFKNEIGDDKKTGDDDVTRSSTTDGTRRRDADVPTVRPTSGDDHLKN
;
A
#
# COMPACT_ATOMS: atom_id res chain seq x y z
N MET A 1 16.72 -1.72 38.02
CA MET A 1 15.24 -1.63 38.06
C MET A 1 14.64 -1.33 36.67
N LEU A 2 15.16 -1.89 35.57
CA LEU A 2 14.66 -1.65 34.19
C LEU A 2 14.53 -2.95 33.37
N GLY A 3 14.94 -4.10 33.91
CA GLY A 3 15.00 -5.38 33.20
C GLY A 3 13.69 -6.17 33.14
N ASN A 4 12.58 -5.61 33.64
CA ASN A 4 11.27 -6.26 33.64
C ASN A 4 10.35 -5.81 32.48
N LEU A 5 10.82 -4.98 31.55
CA LEU A 5 10.16 -4.74 30.25
C LEU A 5 10.38 -5.93 29.29
N THR A 6 10.19 -7.11 29.88
CA THR A 6 10.00 -8.42 29.27
C THR A 6 9.17 -8.24 28.02
N GLY A 7 9.72 -8.58 26.85
CA GLY A 7 9.03 -8.50 25.56
C GLY A 7 7.65 -9.17 25.53
N TRP A 8 7.34 -9.99 26.53
CA TRP A 8 6.00 -10.45 26.87
C TRP A 8 4.93 -9.35 26.95
N HIS A 9 5.24 -8.19 27.54
CA HIS A 9 4.29 -7.07 27.59
C HIS A 9 4.03 -6.50 26.19
N LEU A 10 5.06 -6.41 25.34
CA LEU A 10 4.92 -5.95 23.97
C LEU A 10 3.98 -6.87 23.17
N ILE A 11 4.10 -8.19 23.35
CA ILE A 11 3.21 -9.18 22.73
C ILE A 11 1.77 -9.01 23.21
N ILE A 12 1.53 -8.80 24.51
CA ILE A 12 0.19 -8.55 25.06
C ILE A 12 -0.44 -7.29 24.44
N ILE A 13 0.33 -6.20 24.35
CA ILE A 13 -0.16 -4.93 23.79
C ILE A 13 -0.48 -5.12 22.31
N LEU A 14 0.41 -5.79 21.57
CA LEU A 14 0.20 -6.11 20.17
C LEU A 14 -1.08 -6.95 20.00
N ALA A 15 -1.30 -7.96 20.84
CA ALA A 15 -2.52 -8.78 20.80
C ALA A 15 -3.80 -7.96 21.00
N ILE A 16 -3.81 -7.01 21.94
CA ILE A 16 -4.96 -6.11 22.17
C ILE A 16 -5.21 -5.23 20.94
N ILE A 17 -4.16 -4.67 20.33
CA ILE A 17 -4.29 -3.84 19.14
C ILE A 17 -4.79 -4.68 17.95
N LEU A 18 -4.31 -5.90 17.76
CA LEU A 18 -4.83 -6.82 16.73
C LEU A 18 -6.30 -7.16 16.98
N LEU A 19 -6.73 -7.29 18.24
CA LEU A 19 -8.13 -7.57 18.56
C LEU A 19 -9.04 -6.38 18.23
N LEU A 20 -8.55 -5.16 18.43
CA LEU A 20 -9.30 -3.92 18.22
C LEU A 20 -9.30 -3.46 16.75
N PHE A 21 -8.16 -3.56 16.08
CA PHE A 21 -7.95 -3.10 14.72
C PHE A 21 -8.08 -4.23 13.68
N GLY A 22 -7.88 -5.49 14.08
CA GLY A 22 -7.82 -6.64 13.18
C GLY A 22 -6.45 -6.83 12.53
N ALA A 23 -6.12 -8.09 12.19
CA ALA A 23 -4.89 -8.46 11.48
C ALA A 23 -4.64 -7.73 10.15
N PRO A 24 -5.63 -7.42 9.28
CA PRO A 24 -5.35 -6.77 7.99
C PRO A 24 -5.12 -5.26 8.09
N LYS A 25 -5.51 -4.59 9.18
CA LYS A 25 -5.41 -3.12 9.29
C LYS A 25 -4.05 -2.64 9.79
N LEU A 26 -3.37 -3.41 10.64
CA LEU A 26 -2.00 -3.11 11.07
C LEU A 26 -0.96 -3.03 9.94
N PRO A 27 -0.87 -4.01 9.01
CA PRO A 27 0.10 -3.92 7.92
C PRO A 27 -0.22 -2.77 6.96
N ALA A 28 -1.49 -2.42 6.78
CA ALA A 28 -1.91 -1.28 5.97
C ALA A 28 -1.46 0.06 6.58
N LEU A 29 -1.65 0.24 7.89
CA LEU A 29 -1.20 1.43 8.62
C LEU A 29 0.34 1.51 8.70
N ALA A 30 1.01 0.38 8.90
CA ALA A 30 2.47 0.32 8.89
C ALA A 30 3.03 0.73 7.52
N LYS A 31 2.40 0.29 6.42
CA LYS A 31 2.80 0.66 5.04
C LYS A 31 2.71 2.17 4.80
N SER A 32 1.63 2.83 5.23
CA SER A 32 1.47 4.29 5.04
C SER A 32 2.46 5.11 5.87
N ILE A 33 2.69 4.70 7.13
CA ILE A 33 3.68 5.36 8.01
C ILE A 33 5.10 5.15 7.47
N ALA A 34 5.44 3.93 7.04
CA ALA A 34 6.76 3.62 6.48
C ALA A 34 7.05 4.42 5.21
N GLN A 35 6.04 4.62 4.34
CA GLN A 35 6.19 5.46 3.15
C GLN A 35 6.50 6.93 3.52
N SER A 36 5.82 7.50 4.51
CA SER A 36 6.08 8.87 5.00
C SER A 36 7.47 8.99 5.64
N MET A 37 7.87 7.98 6.43
CA MET A 37 9.20 7.94 7.05
C MET A 37 10.33 7.80 6.03
N ARG A 38 10.13 7.07 4.93
CA ARG A 38 11.13 6.94 3.85
C ARG A 38 11.41 8.27 3.18
N ILE A 39 10.37 9.06 2.91
CA ILE A 39 10.50 10.39 2.30
C ILE A 39 11.28 11.32 3.25
N PHE A 40 10.88 11.36 4.53
CA PHE A 40 11.57 12.14 5.56
C PHE A 40 13.04 11.70 5.75
N LYS A 41 13.31 10.40 5.75
CA LYS A 41 14.68 9.85 5.82
C LYS A 41 15.50 10.20 4.60
N ASN A 42 14.92 10.19 3.41
CA ASN A 42 15.63 10.52 2.18
C ASN A 42 16.03 11.99 2.15
N GLU A 43 15.11 12.89 2.46
CA GLU A 43 15.38 14.34 2.50
C GLU A 43 16.43 14.72 3.56
N ILE A 44 16.44 14.01 4.70
CA ILE A 44 17.44 14.23 5.77
C ILE A 44 18.74 13.44 5.52
N GLY A 45 18.67 12.35 4.76
CA GLY A 45 19.76 11.41 4.52
C GLY A 45 20.55 11.68 3.25
N ASP A 46 20.06 12.54 2.35
CA ASP A 46 20.75 12.93 1.12
C ASP A 46 22.08 13.67 1.38
N ASP A 47 22.25 14.30 2.55
CA ASP A 47 23.52 14.89 3.00
C ASP A 47 24.52 13.85 3.56
N LYS A 48 24.12 12.58 3.73
CA LYS A 48 24.94 11.50 4.32
C LYS A 48 24.67 10.14 3.62
N LYS A 49 24.74 10.05 2.30
CA LYS A 49 24.52 8.76 1.62
C LYS A 49 25.78 7.90 1.54
N THR A 50 25.70 6.69 2.11
CA THR A 50 25.45 5.48 1.31
C THR A 50 25.32 4.23 2.19
N GLY A 51 24.38 3.35 1.87
CA GLY A 51 24.22 2.01 2.46
C GLY A 51 23.06 1.87 3.44
N ASP A 52 21.88 1.44 2.96
CA ASP A 52 21.40 0.07 3.20
C ASP A 52 19.98 -0.13 2.63
N ASP A 53 19.91 -1.17 1.81
CA ASP A 53 18.88 -2.20 1.76
C ASP A 53 17.44 -1.88 1.32
N ASP A 54 17.24 -2.23 0.05
CA ASP A 54 16.16 -3.05 -0.49
C ASP A 54 15.58 -4.08 0.53
N VAL A 55 14.78 -3.63 1.49
CA VAL A 55 13.95 -4.55 2.29
C VAL A 55 12.51 -4.54 1.76
N THR A 56 12.28 -5.57 0.95
CA THR A 56 11.01 -6.27 0.72
C THR A 56 10.07 -5.68 -0.33
N ARG A 57 10.27 -6.20 -1.55
CA ARG A 57 9.22 -6.41 -2.57
C ARG A 57 7.92 -6.93 -1.93
N SER A 58 6.81 -6.38 -2.43
CA SER A 58 5.44 -6.91 -2.34
C SER A 58 4.73 -6.87 -0.97
N SER A 59 3.72 -6.00 -0.92
CA SER A 59 2.39 -6.41 -0.47
C SER A 59 1.41 -6.15 -1.61
N THR A 60 1.44 -7.07 -2.58
CA THR A 60 0.32 -7.40 -3.44
C THR A 60 -0.74 -8.06 -2.57
N THR A 61 -1.90 -7.41 -2.42
CA THR A 61 -3.26 -7.96 -2.22
C THR A 61 -4.07 -6.87 -1.51
N ASP A 62 -4.53 -5.87 -2.26
CA ASP A 62 -5.93 -5.43 -2.20
C ASP A 62 -6.20 -4.49 -3.38
N GLY A 63 -7.24 -4.79 -4.16
CA GLY A 63 -7.52 -4.11 -5.43
C GLY A 63 -8.05 -5.01 -6.55
N THR A 64 -8.63 -6.18 -6.23
CA THR A 64 -9.45 -6.99 -7.14
C THR A 64 -10.80 -6.31 -7.43
N ARG A 65 -10.85 -5.01 -7.77
CA ARG A 65 -12.11 -4.35 -8.16
C ARG A 65 -11.90 -3.16 -9.08
N ARG A 66 -11.50 -3.42 -10.33
CA ARG A 66 -11.75 -2.57 -11.52
C ARG A 66 -11.30 -3.27 -12.81
N ARG A 67 -11.70 -4.54 -13.01
CA ARG A 67 -11.65 -5.18 -14.34
C ARG A 67 -13.02 -5.41 -14.98
N ASP A 68 -14.10 -4.99 -14.32
CA ASP A 68 -15.48 -5.22 -14.78
C ASP A 68 -16.24 -3.90 -15.00
N ALA A 69 -15.66 -3.04 -15.82
CA ALA A 69 -16.38 -2.04 -16.61
C ALA A 69 -15.62 -1.94 -17.94
N ASP A 70 -15.88 -2.89 -18.83
CA ASP A 70 -16.74 -2.63 -20.00
C ASP A 70 -15.97 -1.76 -21.02
N VAL A 71 -15.06 -2.37 -21.78
CA VAL A 71 -15.28 -2.94 -23.14
C VAL A 71 -15.08 -1.86 -24.24
N PRO A 72 -14.40 -2.21 -25.35
CA PRO A 72 -13.51 -1.33 -26.09
C PRO A 72 -14.21 -0.51 -27.17
N THR A 73 -13.61 0.64 -27.47
CA THR A 73 -13.60 1.37 -28.74
C THR A 73 -14.26 0.64 -29.91
N VAL A 74 -15.56 0.92 -30.16
CA VAL A 74 -16.16 0.77 -31.48
C VAL A 74 -16.01 2.11 -32.19
N ARG A 75 -15.32 2.07 -33.33
CA ARG A 75 -14.91 3.18 -34.20
C ARG A 75 -16.10 4.05 -34.61
N PRO A 76 -15.95 5.37 -34.81
CA PRO A 76 -16.90 6.10 -35.65
C PRO A 76 -16.77 5.54 -37.07
N THR A 77 -17.76 4.79 -37.56
CA THR A 77 -17.91 4.51 -38.98
C THR A 77 -18.42 5.77 -39.65
N SER A 78 -17.48 6.65 -40.00
CA SER A 78 -17.67 7.63 -41.06
C SER A 78 -17.85 6.85 -42.36
N GLY A 79 -19.08 6.76 -42.86
CA GLY A 79 -19.37 6.21 -44.19
C GLY A 79 -20.57 5.27 -44.21
N ASP A 80 -21.78 5.85 -44.10
CA ASP A 80 -23.02 5.18 -44.50
C ASP A 80 -23.86 6.19 -45.30
N ASP A 81 -23.39 6.42 -46.52
CA ASP A 81 -24.08 7.10 -47.61
C ASP A 81 -25.25 6.24 -48.09
N HIS A 82 -26.41 6.18 -47.42
CA HIS A 82 -27.59 5.52 -48.02
C HIS A 82 -28.93 5.92 -47.37
N LEU A 83 -29.95 6.06 -48.22
CA LEU A 83 -31.35 6.52 -48.01
C LEU A 83 -31.52 8.05 -48.15
N LYS A 84 -31.61 8.61 -49.37
CA LYS A 84 -32.79 8.58 -50.25
C LYS A 84 -34.10 8.69 -49.47
N ASN A 85 -34.64 9.91 -49.39
CA ASN A 85 -36.07 10.18 -49.52
C ASN A 85 -36.28 11.62 -49.98
#